data_AF-A0A954VQI1-F1
#
_entry.id   AF-A0A954VQI1-F1
#
_cell.length_a   1.000
_cell.length_b   1.000
_cell.length_c   1.000
_cell.angle_alpha   90.00
_cell.angle_beta   90.00
_cell.angle_gamma   90.00
#
_symmetry.space_group_name_H-M   'P 1'
#
loop_
_entity.id
_entity.type
_entity.pdbx_description
1 polymer ?
#
loop_
_entity_poly.entity_id
_entity_poly.type
_entity_poly.pdbx_seq_one_letter_code
_entity_poly.pdbx_strand_id
1 'polypeptide(L)'
;MQIEVSSETIQLLEAAMAAGRFASMDECIASLAKRARNGHMPRPSVDQLATEQGVGPIGDFRKLKADFWPDNESVDEFLQAIQSRRPTSDEPRAR
;
A
#
# COMPACT_ATOMS: atom_id res chain seq x y z
N MET A 1 -23.09 -10.46 -11.62
CA MET A 1 -22.32 -9.88 -10.51
C MET A 1 -22.53 -8.38 -10.57
N GLN A 2 -23.21 -7.78 -9.59
CA GLN A 2 -23.36 -6.32 -9.49
C GLN A 2 -22.27 -5.83 -8.52
N ILE A 3 -21.50 -4.82 -8.94
CA ILE A 3 -20.48 -4.17 -8.12
C ILE A 3 -21.05 -2.81 -7.76
N GLU A 4 -21.25 -2.55 -6.47
CA GLU A 4 -21.56 -1.20 -6.01
C GLU A 4 -20.27 -0.39 -5.98
N VAL A 5 -20.28 0.77 -6.66
CA VAL A 5 -19.11 1.63 -6.79
C VAL A 5 -19.44 3.00 -6.21
N SER A 6 -18.50 3.61 -5.49
CA SER A 6 -18.72 4.95 -4.93
C SER A 6 -18.89 6.00 -6.03
N SER A 7 -19.61 7.07 -5.72
CA SER A 7 -19.84 8.21 -6.62
C SER A 7 -18.53 8.81 -7.13
N GLU A 8 -17.52 8.87 -6.26
CA GLU A 8 -16.17 9.35 -6.58
C GLU A 8 -15.47 8.45 -7.60
N THR A 9 -15.63 7.13 -7.48
CA THR A 9 -15.06 6.18 -8.44
C THR A 9 -15.72 6.29 -9.80
N ILE A 10 -17.04 6.53 -9.83
CA ILE A 10 -17.79 6.77 -11.07
C ILE A 10 -17.25 8.03 -11.78
N GLN A 11 -17.05 9.12 -11.05
CA GLN A 11 -16.47 10.35 -11.61
C GLN A 11 -15.05 10.14 -12.15
N LEU A 12 -14.22 9.37 -11.44
CA LEU A 12 -12.86 9.05 -11.89
C LEU A 12 -12.87 8.22 -13.18
N LEU A 13 -13.80 7.26 -13.30
CA LEU A 13 -13.99 6.44 -14.51
C LEU A 13 -14.46 7.30 -15.69
N GLU A 14 -15.44 8.17 -15.49
CA GLU A 14 -15.92 9.11 -16.51
C GLU A 14 -14.81 10.07 -16.98
N ALA A 15 -14.00 10.61 -16.06
CA ALA A 15 -12.87 11.45 -16.41
C ALA A 15 -11.79 10.70 -17.21
N ALA A 16 -11.57 9.41 -16.91
CA ALA A 16 -10.64 8.57 -17.67
C ALA A 16 -11.14 8.30 -19.09
N MET A 17 -12.45 8.11 -19.27
CA MET A 17 -13.10 7.97 -20.58
C MET A 17 -13.04 9.28 -21.38
N ALA A 18 -13.35 10.42 -20.75
CA ALA A 18 -13.29 11.74 -21.39
C ALA A 18 -11.88 12.13 -21.85
N ALA A 19 -10.85 11.63 -21.16
CA ALA A 19 -9.45 11.81 -21.55
C ALA A 19 -9.03 10.95 -22.77
N GLY A 20 -9.94 10.17 -23.36
CA GLY A 20 -9.66 9.30 -24.51
C GLY A 20 -8.70 8.14 -24.21
N ARG A 21 -8.49 7.82 -22.93
CA ARG A 21 -7.54 6.78 -22.50
C ARG A 21 -8.07 5.36 -22.72
N PHE A 22 -9.37 5.19 -22.87
CA PHE A 22 -10.05 3.91 -23.08
C PHE A 22 -11.22 4.10 -24.04
N ALA A 23 -11.47 3.12 -24.92
CA ALA A 23 -12.55 3.16 -25.89
C ALA A 23 -13.89 2.72 -25.27
N SER A 24 -13.88 1.99 -24.16
CA SER A 24 -15.08 1.58 -23.43
C SER A 24 -14.83 1.38 -21.93
N MET A 25 -15.94 1.37 -21.17
CA MET A 25 -15.92 1.05 -19.74
C MET A 25 -15.37 -0.37 -19.48
N ASP A 26 -15.74 -1.34 -20.31
CA ASP A 26 -15.26 -2.73 -20.20
C ASP A 26 -13.76 -2.83 -20.42
N GLU A 27 -13.21 -2.07 -21.37
CA GLU A 27 -11.77 -2.00 -21.61
C GLU A 27 -11.02 -1.39 -20.42
N CYS A 28 -11.59 -0.34 -19.82
CA CYS A 28 -11.05 0.28 -18.61
C CYS A 28 -11.01 -0.72 -17.45
N ILE A 29 -12.11 -1.41 -17.20
CA ILE A 29 -12.23 -2.43 -16.14
C ILE A 29 -11.25 -3.58 -16.39
N ALA A 30 -11.18 -4.10 -17.62
CA ALA A 30 -10.26 -5.19 -17.97
C ALA A 30 -8.79 -4.79 -17.79
N SER A 31 -8.44 -3.54 -18.12
CA SER A 31 -7.09 -2.99 -17.96
C SER A 31 -6.70 -2.83 -16.49
N LEU A 32 -7.63 -2.35 -15.65
CA LEU A 32 -7.44 -2.25 -14.20
C LEU A 32 -7.30 -3.63 -13.56
N ALA A 33 -8.17 -4.57 -13.92
CA ALA A 33 -8.09 -5.96 -13.45
C ALA A 33 -6.77 -6.64 -13.86
N LYS A 34 -6.26 -6.33 -15.06
CA LYS A 34 -4.94 -6.82 -15.52
C LYS A 34 -3.79 -6.22 -14.68
N ARG A 35 -3.82 -4.92 -14.37
CA ARG A 35 -2.81 -4.29 -13.49
C ARG A 35 -2.84 -4.84 -12.07
N ALA A 36 -4.03 -5.02 -11.50
CA ALA A 36 -4.21 -5.58 -10.17
C ALA A 36 -3.66 -7.01 -10.09
N ARG A 37 -3.98 -7.87 -11.08
CA ARG A 37 -3.44 -9.23 -11.16
C ARG A 37 -1.92 -9.28 -11.29
N ASN A 38 -1.34 -8.34 -12.02
CA ASN A 38 0.10 -8.29 -12.28
C ASN A 38 0.89 -7.62 -11.14
N GLY A 39 0.24 -7.21 -10.03
CA GLY A 39 0.88 -6.50 -8.92
C GLY A 39 1.45 -5.12 -9.27
N HIS A 40 1.15 -4.60 -10.46
CA HIS A 40 1.68 -3.35 -11.01
C HIS A 40 0.68 -2.19 -10.79
N MET A 41 0.25 -2.01 -9.54
CA MET A 41 -0.24 -0.69 -9.16
C MET A 41 0.98 0.24 -9.09
N PRO A 42 0.93 1.44 -9.69
CA PRO A 42 1.99 2.42 -9.50
C PRO A 42 2.11 2.67 -7.99
N ARG A 43 3.23 2.23 -7.41
CA ARG A 43 3.56 2.55 -6.04
C ARG A 43 4.17 3.96 -6.05
N PRO A 44 3.81 4.81 -5.08
CA PRO A 44 4.48 6.09 -4.96
C PRO A 44 5.99 5.87 -4.84
N SER A 45 6.78 6.74 -5.47
CA SER A 45 8.23 6.74 -5.28
C SER A 45 8.56 7.04 -3.83
N VAL A 46 9.80 6.73 -3.41
CA VAL A 46 10.28 7.08 -2.06
C VAL A 46 10.11 8.59 -1.80
N ASP A 47 10.38 9.43 -2.79
CA ASP A 47 10.23 10.89 -2.67
C ASP A 47 8.77 11.34 -2.57
N GLN A 48 7.86 10.66 -3.28
CA GLN A 48 6.43 10.91 -3.17
C GLN A 48 5.92 10.55 -1.78
N LEU A 49 6.30 9.38 -1.27
CA LEU A 49 5.99 8.96 0.10
C LEU A 49 6.54 9.93 1.14
N ALA A 50 7.79 10.37 0.97
CA ALA A 50 8.43 11.31 1.88
C ALA A 50 7.66 12.63 1.93
N THR A 51 7.25 13.13 0.77
CA THR A 51 6.44 14.36 0.65
C THR A 51 5.06 14.19 1.29
N GLU A 52 4.36 13.09 1.01
CA GLU A 52 3.03 12.80 1.58
C GLU A 52 3.06 12.67 3.11
N GLN A 53 4.11 12.06 3.65
CA GLN A 53 4.28 11.87 5.10
C GLN A 53 4.92 13.07 5.80
N GLY A 54 5.30 14.12 5.05
CA GLY A 54 5.99 15.29 5.59
C GLY A 54 7.36 14.97 6.18
N VAL A 55 8.00 13.88 5.73
CA VAL A 55 9.33 13.45 6.19
C VAL A 55 10.40 13.85 5.18
N GLY A 56 11.59 14.14 5.67
CA GLY A 56 12.73 14.53 4.84
C GLY A 56 14.03 13.89 5.31
N PRO A 57 15.13 14.11 4.58
CA PRO A 57 16.44 13.60 4.96
C PRO A 57 16.84 14.07 6.37
N ILE A 58 17.20 13.13 7.24
CA ILE A 58 17.57 13.44 8.62
C ILE A 58 19.06 13.84 8.66
N GLY A 59 19.31 15.14 8.87
CA GLY A 59 20.67 15.69 8.94
C GLY A 59 21.35 15.60 10.33
N ASP A 60 20.61 15.24 11.38
CA ASP A 60 21.14 15.08 12.74
C ASP A 60 20.75 13.71 13.28
N PHE A 61 21.74 12.84 13.52
CA PHE A 61 21.54 11.47 14.00
C PHE A 61 20.82 11.41 15.35
N ARG A 62 20.86 12.47 16.16
CA ARG A 62 20.14 12.51 17.44
C ARG A 62 18.63 12.56 17.25
N LYS A 63 18.15 12.99 16.09
CA LYS A 63 16.73 12.93 15.69
C LYS A 63 16.27 11.54 15.26
N LEU A 64 17.20 10.61 15.04
CA LEU A 64 16.87 9.18 14.84
C LEU A 64 16.60 8.45 16.16
N LYS A 65 16.70 9.14 17.30
CA LYS A 65 16.39 8.55 18.59
C LYS A 65 14.87 8.41 18.70
N ALA A 66 14.36 7.34 18.12
CA ALA A 66 12.95 7.08 18.02
C ALA A 66 12.38 6.69 19.38
N ASP A 67 11.41 7.46 19.83
CA ASP A 67 10.36 7.18 20.79
C ASP A 67 9.24 6.34 20.15
N PHE A 68 9.63 5.40 19.28
CA PHE A 68 8.72 4.59 18.47
C PHE A 68 7.83 3.65 19.30
N TRP A 69 8.23 3.36 20.53
CA TRP A 69 7.53 2.40 21.36
C TRP A 69 6.36 3.08 22.08
N PRO A 70 5.10 2.65 21.86
CA PRO A 70 3.97 3.20 22.58
C PRO A 70 4.14 2.97 24.08
N ASP A 71 3.96 4.01 24.90
CA ASP A 71 4.14 3.94 26.36
C ASP A 71 3.23 2.90 27.04
N ASN A 72 2.12 2.55 26.37
CA ASN A 72 1.12 1.62 26.85
C ASN A 72 1.28 0.19 26.30
N GLU A 73 2.30 -0.10 25.49
CA GLU A 73 2.52 -1.42 24.91
C GLU A 73 3.74 -2.11 25.55
N SER A 74 3.62 -3.41 25.84
CA SER A 74 4.74 -4.21 26.32
C SER A 74 5.55 -4.78 25.17
N VAL A 75 6.88 -4.65 25.25
CA VAL A 75 7.82 -5.29 24.31
C VAL A 75 7.63 -6.79 24.26
N ASP A 76 7.38 -7.42 25.40
CA ASP A 76 7.23 -8.87 25.49
C ASP A 76 5.95 -9.37 24.79
N GLU A 77 4.84 -8.63 24.92
CA GLU A 77 3.57 -8.95 24.25
C GLU A 77 3.70 -8.83 22.73
N PHE A 78 4.41 -7.81 22.25
CA PHE A 78 4.71 -7.66 20.82
C PHE A 78 5.57 -8.81 20.29
N LEU A 79 6.62 -9.20 21.02
CA LEU A 79 7.48 -10.32 20.64
C LEU A 79 6.68 -11.63 20.60
N GLN A 80 5.80 -11.86 21.57
CA GLN A 80 4.91 -13.02 21.59
C GLN A 80 3.92 -13.01 20.41
N ALA A 81 3.36 -11.85 20.06
CA ALA A 81 2.48 -11.70 18.90
C ALA A 81 3.20 -11.99 17.57
N ILE A 82 4.48 -11.61 17.44
CA ILE A 82 5.28 -11.94 16.26
C ILE A 82 5.57 -13.43 16.21
N GLN A 83 6.00 -14.02 17.33
CA GLN A 83 6.38 -15.42 17.39
C GLN A 83 5.18 -16.35 17.13
N SER A 84 4.00 -16.01 17.65
CA SER A 84 2.76 -16.76 17.38
C SER A 84 2.25 -16.62 15.94
N ARG A 85 2.55 -15.50 15.26
CA ARG A 85 2.19 -15.29 13.84
C ARG A 85 3.19 -15.89 12.86
N ARG A 86 4.44 -16.12 13.27
CA ARG A 86 5.36 -16.91 12.46
C ARG A 86 4.92 -18.36 12.59
N PRO A 87 4.47 -19.03 11.51
CA PRO A 87 4.29 -20.46 11.58
C PRO A 87 5.65 -21.04 11.99
N THR A 88 5.65 -21.87 13.02
CA THR A 88 6.75 -22.77 13.36
C THR A 88 6.87 -23.82 12.26
N SER A 89 7.03 -23.39 11.02
CA SER A 89 7.40 -24.24 9.90
C SER A 89 8.91 -24.10 9.81
N ASP A 90 9.59 -25.10 10.34
CA ASP A 90 10.99 -25.43 10.10
C ASP A 90 11.17 -25.89 8.64
N GLU A 91 10.52 -25.21 7.70
CA GLU A 91 10.68 -25.42 6.26
C GLU A 91 11.56 -24.30 5.71
N PRO A 92 12.69 -24.65 5.07
CA PRO A 92 13.58 -23.66 4.50
C PRO A 92 12.82 -22.87 3.44
N ARG A 93 12.84 -21.53 3.56
CA ARG A 93 12.41 -20.64 2.47
C ARG A 93 13.27 -20.97 1.26
N ALA A 94 12.69 -21.70 0.30
CA ALA A 94 13.29 -21.93 -1.00
C ALA A 94 13.65 -20.55 -1.60
N ARG A 95 14.95 -20.37 -1.86
CA ARG A 95 15.48 -19.22 -2.58
C ARG A 95 15.24 -19.38 -4.07
#